data_AF-A0A1I2KAN8-F1
#
_entry.id   AF-A0A1I2KAN8-F1
#
_cell.length_a   1.000
_cell.length_b   1.000
_cell.length_c   1.000
_cell.angle_alpha   90.00
_cell.angle_beta   90.00
_cell.angle_gamma   90.00
#
_symmetry.space_group_name_H-M   'P 1'
#
loop_
_entity.id
_entity.type
_entity.pdbx_description
1 polymer ?
#
loop_
_entity_poly.entity_id
_entity_poly.type
_entity_poly.pdbx_seq_one_letter_code
_entity_poly.pdbx_strand_id
1 'polypeptide(L)'
;MTLTEQVTKNIISRLIKGQDYRIEVVALINAQFLQFAMDFFEKIVQAKLRNKDVIDWYKKEFLNPKLSSEEIAINSGLNKKTITNMFNSATKEIVIDASNEHYEILYNSILQLIENQSEIDLTLTIKFRGVSVELNINESLIVINTLAVKRAALRGGLWSTAGKKVEKPLMQTLCMLFDVPKENYAIHLKGAKAKQEDELDFEREIDFYLISNGQNHKCEVKLMGKGNPESADAVIARDSKVFIADKLSDLNKTQLDSLKVNWIELRSENGYQRFEKALQSLGISYNKFSGDIDNKLTEIFALIF
;
A
#
# COMPACT_ATOMS: atom_id res chain seq x y z
N MET A 1 -1.69 7.06 6.53
CA MET A 1 -1.87 7.39 5.10
C MET A 1 -3.12 6.73 4.59
N THR A 2 -3.96 7.45 3.85
CA THR A 2 -5.23 6.91 3.38
C THR A 2 -5.32 7.15 1.88
N LEU A 3 -5.63 6.11 1.11
CA LEU A 3 -6.00 6.24 -0.29
C LEU A 3 -7.29 7.05 -0.36
N THR A 4 -7.36 8.09 -1.20
CA THR A 4 -8.61 8.82 -1.39
C THR A 4 -9.60 7.95 -2.16
N GLU A 5 -10.89 8.18 -1.95
CA GLU A 5 -11.94 7.48 -2.70
C GLU A 5 -11.77 7.66 -4.21
N GLN A 6 -11.40 8.87 -4.65
CA GLN A 6 -11.14 9.15 -6.05
C GLN A 6 -10.03 8.26 -6.64
N VAL A 7 -8.93 8.03 -5.90
CA VAL A 7 -7.87 7.14 -6.39
C VAL A 7 -8.36 5.69 -6.43
N THR A 8 -9.17 5.25 -5.45
CA THR A 8 -9.80 3.93 -5.48
C THR A 8 -10.70 3.76 -6.71
N LYS A 9 -11.56 4.75 -6.99
CA LYS A 9 -12.42 4.79 -8.19
C LYS A 9 -11.58 4.68 -9.47
N ASN A 10 -10.53 5.48 -9.60
CA ASN A 10 -9.63 5.45 -10.75
C ASN A 10 -8.96 4.07 -10.94
N ILE A 11 -8.50 3.43 -9.85
CA ILE A 11 -7.89 2.10 -9.91
C ILE A 11 -8.91 1.08 -10.42
N ILE A 12 -10.13 1.08 -9.87
CA ILE A 12 -11.19 0.14 -10.29
C ILE A 12 -11.57 0.38 -11.74
N SER A 13 -11.76 1.63 -12.18
CA SER A 13 -12.04 1.95 -13.58
C SER A 13 -10.96 1.40 -14.51
N ARG A 14 -9.68 1.59 -14.17
CA ARG A 14 -8.58 1.05 -14.97
C ARG A 14 -8.62 -0.47 -15.02
N LEU A 15 -8.81 -1.14 -13.89
CA LEU A 15 -8.89 -2.59 -13.81
C LEU A 15 -10.04 -3.15 -14.67
N ILE A 16 -11.25 -2.61 -14.53
CA ILE A 16 -12.43 -3.04 -15.30
C ILE A 16 -12.21 -2.83 -16.80
N LYS A 17 -11.52 -1.76 -17.21
CA LYS A 17 -11.18 -1.48 -18.62
C LYS A 17 -9.96 -2.27 -19.13
N GLY A 18 -9.39 -3.17 -18.35
CA GLY A 18 -8.20 -3.94 -18.74
C GLY A 18 -6.90 -3.13 -18.79
N GLN A 19 -6.87 -1.97 -18.15
CA GLN A 19 -5.74 -1.04 -18.12
C GLN A 19 -4.87 -1.23 -16.88
N ASP A 20 -3.63 -0.73 -16.95
CA ASP A 20 -2.70 -0.78 -15.83
C ASP A 20 -3.00 0.32 -14.79
N TYR A 21 -3.38 -0.08 -13.58
CA TYR A 21 -3.70 0.84 -12.48
C TYR A 21 -2.46 1.43 -11.77
N ARG A 22 -1.26 0.85 -11.99
CA ARG A 22 -0.05 1.20 -11.21
C ARG A 22 0.33 2.67 -11.34
N ILE A 23 -0.03 3.32 -12.44
CA ILE A 23 0.21 4.74 -12.64
C ILE A 23 -0.49 5.61 -11.60
N GLU A 24 -1.69 5.24 -11.15
CA GLU A 24 -2.45 5.97 -10.12
C GLU A 24 -1.72 5.90 -8.78
N VAL A 25 -1.22 4.72 -8.41
CA VAL A 25 -0.48 4.52 -7.17
C VAL A 25 0.87 5.23 -7.22
N VAL A 26 1.60 5.15 -8.34
CA VAL A 26 2.89 5.85 -8.52
C VAL A 26 2.72 7.36 -8.45
N ALA A 27 1.69 7.92 -9.09
CA ALA A 27 1.39 9.34 -9.03
C ALA A 27 1.14 9.80 -7.59
N LEU A 28 0.38 9.01 -6.81
CA LEU A 28 0.13 9.31 -5.40
C LEU A 28 1.41 9.25 -4.54
N ILE A 29 2.27 8.23 -4.74
CA ILE A 29 3.57 8.13 -4.05
C ILE A 29 4.43 9.35 -4.38
N ASN A 30 4.45 9.79 -5.65
CA ASN A 30 5.18 10.99 -6.07
C ASN A 30 4.68 12.25 -5.38
N ALA A 31 3.37 12.50 -5.42
CA ALA A 31 2.78 13.68 -4.80
C ALA A 31 3.06 13.73 -3.28
N GLN A 32 2.82 12.64 -2.56
CA GLN A 32 3.07 12.59 -1.11
C GLN A 32 4.55 12.72 -0.75
N PHE A 33 5.44 12.12 -1.55
CA PHE A 33 6.87 12.24 -1.32
C PHE A 33 7.38 13.67 -1.55
N LEU A 34 6.95 14.31 -2.64
CA LEU A 34 7.37 15.68 -2.95
C LEU A 34 6.85 16.67 -1.91
N GLN A 35 5.59 16.51 -1.46
CA GLN A 35 5.05 17.31 -0.36
C GLN A 35 5.89 17.12 0.92
N PHE A 36 6.17 15.87 1.30
CA PHE A 36 7.03 15.59 2.44
C PHE A 36 8.41 16.24 2.30
N ALA A 37 9.04 16.16 1.11
CA ALA A 37 10.36 16.73 0.88
C ALA A 37 10.35 18.25 1.09
N MET A 38 9.34 18.95 0.58
CA MET A 38 9.16 20.39 0.81
C MET A 38 9.01 20.72 2.29
N ASP A 39 8.12 20.03 3.00
CA ASP A 39 7.88 20.24 4.43
C ASP A 39 9.14 19.93 5.26
N PHE A 40 9.88 18.89 4.87
CA PHE A 40 11.11 18.47 5.53
C PHE A 40 12.23 19.50 5.34
N PHE A 41 12.44 20.02 4.13
CA PHE A 41 13.42 21.06 3.89
C PHE A 41 13.10 22.37 4.63
N GLU A 42 11.83 22.73 4.75
CA GLU A 42 11.42 23.86 5.60
C GLU A 42 11.80 23.60 7.07
N LYS A 43 11.53 22.40 7.61
CA LYS A 43 11.95 22.02 8.97
C LYS A 43 13.47 22.10 9.15
N ILE A 44 14.25 21.66 8.15
CA ILE A 44 15.72 21.72 8.18
C ILE A 44 16.22 23.16 8.28
N VAL A 45 15.71 24.07 7.44
CA VAL A 45 16.08 25.49 7.47
C VAL A 45 15.82 26.08 8.86
N GLN A 46 14.62 25.85 9.39
CA GLN A 46 14.23 26.36 10.71
C GLN A 46 15.10 25.77 11.83
N ALA A 47 15.37 24.46 11.78
CA ALA A 47 16.19 23.77 12.77
C ALA A 47 17.66 24.26 12.77
N LYS A 48 18.28 24.38 11.59
CA LYS A 48 19.65 24.84 11.43
C LYS A 48 19.83 26.29 11.92
N LEU A 49 18.87 27.17 11.60
CA LEU A 49 18.91 28.57 12.04
C LEU A 49 18.78 28.72 13.56
N ARG A 50 18.00 27.86 14.23
CA ARG A 50 17.83 27.87 15.70
C ARG A 50 19.02 27.28 16.45
N ASN A 51 19.83 26.43 15.80
CA ASN A 51 20.86 25.62 16.46
C ASN A 51 22.25 25.84 15.85
N LYS A 52 22.62 27.08 15.54
CA LYS A 52 23.89 27.42 14.86
C LYS A 52 25.14 26.85 15.55
N ASP A 53 25.11 26.77 16.88
CA ASP A 53 26.27 26.36 17.70
C ASP A 53 26.17 24.92 18.25
N VAL A 54 25.19 24.12 17.79
CA VAL A 54 25.03 22.73 18.25
C VAL A 54 25.70 21.79 17.25
N ILE A 55 26.70 21.03 17.72
CA ILE A 55 27.50 20.09 16.91
C ILE A 55 26.58 19.11 16.14
N ASP A 56 25.64 18.47 16.83
CA ASP A 56 24.64 17.60 16.20
C ASP A 56 23.21 18.14 16.45
N TRP A 57 22.93 19.25 15.79
CA TRP A 57 21.59 19.84 15.80
C TRP A 57 20.54 18.91 15.16
N TYR A 58 20.94 18.05 14.22
CA TYR A 58 20.02 17.16 13.52
C TYR A 58 19.44 16.14 14.50
N LYS A 59 20.28 15.42 15.24
CA LYS A 59 19.84 14.47 16.27
C LYS A 59 18.93 15.13 17.30
N LYS A 60 19.33 16.31 17.80
CA LYS A 60 18.57 17.08 18.80
C LYS A 60 17.15 17.42 18.32
N GLU A 61 17.00 17.86 17.08
CA GLU A 61 15.71 18.33 16.55
C GLU A 61 14.87 17.17 16.00
N PHE A 62 15.48 16.25 15.26
CA PHE A 62 14.78 15.23 14.47
C PHE A 62 14.67 13.86 15.13
N LEU A 63 15.45 13.58 16.18
CA LEU A 63 15.27 12.40 17.06
C LEU A 63 14.71 12.78 18.44
N ASN A 64 14.11 13.96 18.55
CA ASN A 64 13.50 14.43 19.79
C ASN A 64 12.37 13.49 20.23
N PRO A 65 12.38 12.95 21.47
CA PRO A 65 11.32 12.06 21.99
C PRO A 65 9.91 12.66 21.98
N LYS A 66 9.76 13.98 21.84
CA LYS A 66 8.46 14.65 21.69
C LYS A 66 7.82 14.42 20.32
N LEU A 67 8.60 14.06 19.30
CA LEU A 67 8.09 13.71 17.97
C LEU A 67 7.33 12.38 18.00
N SER A 68 6.60 12.12 16.91
CA SER A 68 5.97 10.82 16.72
C SER A 68 7.01 9.72 16.49
N SER A 69 6.71 8.48 16.90
CA SER A 69 7.62 7.34 16.66
C SER A 69 7.94 7.14 15.18
N GLU A 70 6.99 7.46 14.29
CA GLU A 70 7.20 7.32 12.85
C GLU A 70 8.17 8.37 12.32
N GLU A 71 8.04 9.63 12.75
CA GLU A 71 9.00 10.68 12.38
C GLU A 71 10.41 10.35 12.88
N ILE A 72 10.55 9.93 14.14
CA ILE A 72 11.84 9.56 14.73
C ILE A 72 12.50 8.42 13.92
N ALA A 73 11.73 7.37 13.59
CA ALA A 73 12.22 6.28 12.75
C ALA A 73 12.72 6.76 11.38
N ILE A 74 11.90 7.51 10.65
CA ILE A 74 12.26 8.00 9.32
C ILE A 74 13.50 8.89 9.38
N ASN A 75 13.56 9.81 10.34
CA ASN A 75 14.66 10.76 10.49
C ASN A 75 15.97 10.09 10.91
N SER A 76 15.92 8.93 11.59
CA SER A 76 17.11 8.14 11.91
C SER A 76 17.60 7.26 10.76
N GLY A 77 16.95 7.32 9.59
CA GLY A 77 17.27 6.47 8.45
C GLY A 77 16.61 5.08 8.50
N LEU A 78 15.55 4.90 9.31
CA LEU A 78 14.83 3.63 9.44
C LEU A 78 13.36 3.71 9.06
N ASN A 79 12.81 2.58 8.64
CA ASN A 79 11.36 2.41 8.58
C ASN A 79 10.87 1.81 9.91
N LYS A 80 9.80 2.37 10.50
CA LYS A 80 9.16 1.81 11.71
C LYS A 80 8.82 0.32 11.56
N LYS A 81 8.47 -0.14 10.35
CA LYS A 81 8.23 -1.56 10.07
C LYS A 81 9.49 -2.41 10.25
N THR A 82 10.66 -1.90 9.88
CA THR A 82 11.95 -2.57 10.09
C THR A 82 12.21 -2.77 11.57
N ILE A 83 12.03 -1.72 12.39
CA ILE A 83 12.15 -1.80 13.86
C ILE A 83 11.16 -2.84 14.41
N THR A 84 9.91 -2.79 13.95
CA THR A 84 8.88 -3.76 14.39
C THR A 84 9.31 -5.20 14.12
N ASN A 85 9.91 -5.47 12.96
CA ASN A 85 10.37 -6.80 12.60
C ASN A 85 11.63 -7.24 13.38
N MET A 86 12.53 -6.30 13.70
CA MET A 86 13.75 -6.59 14.46
C MET A 86 13.46 -6.90 15.92
N PHE A 87 12.56 -6.12 16.54
CA PHE A 87 12.30 -6.16 17.98
C PHE A 87 10.98 -6.84 18.34
N ASN A 88 10.22 -7.33 17.35
CA ASN A 88 8.84 -7.83 17.50
C ASN A 88 7.91 -6.87 18.25
N SER A 89 8.22 -5.57 18.21
CA SER A 89 7.48 -4.53 18.93
C SER A 89 7.69 -3.16 18.29
N ALA A 90 6.70 -2.29 18.48
CA ALA A 90 6.69 -0.94 17.92
C ALA A 90 6.30 0.12 18.98
N THR A 91 6.55 -0.18 20.27
CA THR A 91 6.36 0.79 21.36
C THR A 91 7.25 2.01 21.13
N LYS A 92 6.84 3.15 21.69
CA LYS A 92 7.52 4.42 21.42
C LYS A 92 8.97 4.38 21.93
N GLU A 93 9.18 3.76 23.09
CA GLU A 93 10.49 3.57 23.72
C GLU A 93 11.43 2.75 22.84
N ILE A 94 10.98 1.57 22.39
CA ILE A 94 11.77 0.70 21.49
C ILE A 94 12.12 1.41 20.19
N VAL A 95 11.17 2.17 19.62
CA VAL A 95 11.44 2.93 18.40
C VAL A 95 12.47 4.03 18.65
N ILE A 96 12.39 4.76 19.76
CA ILE A 96 13.37 5.80 20.10
C ILE A 96 14.76 5.19 20.29
N ASP A 97 14.87 4.09 21.03
CA ASP A 97 16.16 3.45 21.32
C ASP A 97 16.81 2.93 20.03
N ALA A 98 16.06 2.15 19.24
CA ALA A 98 16.53 1.62 17.96
C ALA A 98 16.89 2.72 16.95
N SER A 99 16.13 3.81 16.94
CA SER A 99 16.43 4.97 16.09
C SER A 99 17.71 5.70 16.50
N ASN A 100 17.93 5.91 17.79
CA ASN A 100 19.15 6.56 18.26
C ASN A 100 20.37 5.69 17.97
N GLU A 101 20.30 4.39 18.23
CA GLU A 101 21.39 3.45 17.91
C GLU A 101 21.70 3.45 16.42
N HIS A 102 20.69 3.31 15.56
CA HIS A 102 20.90 3.30 14.12
C HIS A 102 21.45 4.63 13.58
N TYR A 103 21.00 5.76 14.13
CA TYR A 103 21.52 7.06 13.72
C TYR A 103 23.02 7.18 13.99
N GLU A 104 23.50 6.72 15.14
CA GLU A 104 24.95 6.70 15.43
C GLU A 104 25.73 5.83 14.44
N ILE A 105 25.18 4.64 14.09
CA ILE A 105 25.78 3.75 13.09
C ILE A 105 25.83 4.44 11.72
N LEU A 106 24.74 5.06 11.30
CA LEU A 106 24.65 5.79 10.03
C LEU A 106 25.64 6.96 10.00
N TYR A 107 25.67 7.78 11.05
CA TYR A 107 26.56 8.94 11.16
C TYR A 107 28.03 8.52 11.06
N ASN A 108 28.44 7.48 11.81
CA ASN A 108 29.80 6.96 11.76
C ASN A 108 30.15 6.35 10.39
N SER A 109 29.19 5.67 9.75
CA SER A 109 29.39 5.13 8.40
C SER A 109 29.61 6.24 7.37
N ILE A 110 28.87 7.34 7.48
CA ILE A 110 29.03 8.52 6.63
C ILE A 110 30.41 9.17 6.87
N LEU A 111 30.81 9.35 8.13
CA LEU A 111 32.14 9.89 8.45
C LEU A 111 33.27 9.06 7.84
N GLN A 112 33.23 7.74 8.00
CA GLN A 112 34.22 6.84 7.40
C GLN A 112 34.25 6.93 5.88
N LEU A 113 33.09 7.09 5.23
CA LEU A 113 33.03 7.27 3.77
C LEU A 113 33.70 8.58 3.33
N ILE A 114 33.47 9.67 4.06
CA ILE A 114 34.06 10.98 3.77
C ILE A 114 35.58 10.94 3.98
N GLU A 115 36.06 10.34 5.07
CA GLU A 115 37.50 10.20 5.35
C GLU A 115 38.23 9.41 4.26
N ASN A 116 37.56 8.42 3.65
CA ASN A 116 38.12 7.60 2.59
C ASN A 116 37.95 8.18 1.18
N GLN A 117 37.20 9.27 1.00
CA GLN A 117 36.94 9.93 -0.29
C GLN A 117 37.28 11.42 -0.23
N SER A 118 38.57 11.75 -0.21
CA SER A 118 39.07 13.12 -0.04
C SER A 118 38.84 14.06 -1.23
N GLU A 119 38.28 13.60 -2.35
CA GLU A 119 38.13 14.38 -3.58
C GLU A 119 36.70 14.89 -3.84
N ILE A 120 35.69 14.36 -3.14
CA ILE A 120 34.29 14.73 -3.39
C ILE A 120 33.83 15.76 -2.35
N ASP A 121 33.53 16.97 -2.83
CA ASP A 121 32.82 17.99 -2.05
C ASP A 121 31.32 17.97 -2.43
N LEU A 122 30.47 17.86 -1.41
CA LEU A 122 29.01 17.87 -1.55
C LEU A 122 28.43 18.91 -0.59
N THR A 123 27.79 19.93 -1.16
CA THR A 123 27.07 20.94 -0.40
C THR A 123 25.62 20.99 -0.86
N LEU A 124 24.68 20.89 0.10
CA LEU A 124 23.26 21.10 -0.15
C LEU A 124 22.84 22.48 0.38
N THR A 125 22.48 23.38 -0.52
CA THR A 125 21.97 24.71 -0.19
C THR A 125 20.44 24.74 -0.27
N ILE A 126 19.78 25.11 0.84
CA ILE A 126 18.32 25.24 0.89
C ILE A 126 17.96 26.72 1.09
N LYS A 127 17.17 27.26 0.17
CA LYS A 127 16.65 28.64 0.23
C LYS A 127 15.16 28.62 0.55
N PHE A 128 14.79 29.32 1.61
CA PHE A 128 13.40 29.45 2.04
C PHE A 128 13.10 30.89 2.47
N ARG A 129 12.14 31.55 1.80
CA ARG A 129 11.68 32.92 2.10
C ARG A 129 12.82 33.95 2.26
N GLY A 130 13.81 33.90 1.37
CA GLY A 130 14.96 34.82 1.38
C GLY A 130 16.08 34.45 2.35
N VAL A 131 15.91 33.40 3.16
CA VAL A 131 16.97 32.84 4.01
C VAL A 131 17.59 31.62 3.33
N SER A 132 18.91 31.49 3.41
CA SER A 132 19.66 30.36 2.86
C SER A 132 20.40 29.65 4.00
N VAL A 133 20.36 28.32 4.01
CA VAL A 133 21.21 27.49 4.84
C VAL A 133 22.02 26.55 3.96
N GLU A 134 23.25 26.30 4.37
CA GLU A 134 24.14 25.33 3.73
C GLU A 134 24.35 24.18 4.70
N LEU A 135 24.22 22.96 4.18
CA LEU A 135 24.53 21.74 4.88
C LEU A 135 25.91 21.25 4.45
N ASN A 136 26.72 20.84 5.41
CA ASN A 136 27.97 20.17 5.10
C ASN A 136 27.71 18.78 4.48
N ILE A 137 28.77 18.10 4.04
CA ILE A 137 28.66 16.79 3.39
C ILE A 137 27.95 15.74 4.26
N ASN A 138 28.23 15.69 5.57
CA ASN A 138 27.62 14.72 6.47
C ASN A 138 26.12 14.99 6.65
N GLU A 139 25.76 16.25 6.96
CA GLU A 139 24.37 16.71 7.06
C GLU A 139 23.59 16.46 5.76
N SER A 140 24.21 16.72 4.62
CA SER A 140 23.62 16.49 3.30
C SER A 140 23.30 15.02 3.08
N LEU A 141 24.22 14.12 3.41
CA LEU A 141 24.03 12.67 3.26
C LEU A 141 22.97 12.12 4.21
N ILE A 142 22.88 12.63 5.45
CA ILE A 142 21.79 12.28 6.40
C ILE A 142 20.43 12.71 5.86
N VAL A 143 20.32 13.94 5.33
CA VAL A 143 19.09 14.45 4.72
C VAL A 143 18.69 13.62 3.51
N ILE A 144 19.64 13.28 2.63
CA ILE A 144 19.40 12.41 1.46
C ILE A 144 18.91 11.02 1.91
N ASN A 145 19.54 10.43 2.92
CA ASN A 145 19.13 9.12 3.45
C ASN A 145 17.69 9.16 3.99
N THR A 146 17.36 10.20 4.75
CA THR A 146 16.01 10.40 5.30
C THR A 146 14.95 10.49 4.20
N LEU A 147 15.23 11.23 3.12
CA LEU A 147 14.36 11.31 1.95
C LEU A 147 14.20 9.94 1.27
N ALA A 148 15.30 9.20 1.09
CA ALA A 148 15.28 7.87 0.50
C ALA A 148 14.44 6.88 1.33
N VAL A 149 14.60 6.90 2.65
CA VAL A 149 13.85 6.06 3.60
C VAL A 149 12.37 6.43 3.59
N LYS A 150 12.01 7.72 3.59
CA LYS A 150 10.61 8.12 3.45
C LYS A 150 10.02 7.64 2.14
N ARG A 151 10.74 7.79 1.02
CA ARG A 151 10.29 7.30 -0.29
C ARG A 151 10.04 5.79 -0.26
N ALA A 152 10.94 5.01 0.34
CA ALA A 152 10.79 3.56 0.48
C ALA A 152 9.57 3.19 1.36
N ALA A 153 9.39 3.88 2.49
CA ALA A 153 8.26 3.69 3.39
C ALA A 153 6.92 3.99 2.68
N LEU A 154 6.83 5.10 1.94
CA LEU A 154 5.66 5.46 1.15
C LEU A 154 5.32 4.40 0.10
N ARG A 155 6.33 3.91 -0.65
CA ARG A 155 6.13 2.84 -1.63
C ARG A 155 5.53 1.59 -0.96
N GLY A 156 6.17 1.09 0.09
CA GLY A 156 5.70 -0.13 0.77
C GLY A 156 4.29 0.03 1.36
N GLY A 157 4.01 1.16 2.00
CA GLY A 157 2.70 1.44 2.61
C GLY A 157 1.57 1.62 1.60
N LEU A 158 1.80 2.40 0.53
CA LEU A 158 0.76 2.74 -0.44
C LEU A 158 0.38 1.56 -1.34
N TRP A 159 1.32 0.70 -1.76
CA TRP A 159 0.97 -0.51 -2.50
C TRP A 159 0.06 -1.45 -1.70
N SER A 160 0.40 -1.67 -0.42
CA SER A 160 -0.42 -2.50 0.47
C SER A 160 -1.80 -1.87 0.73
N THR A 161 -1.83 -0.57 0.96
CA THR A 161 -3.09 0.17 1.20
C THR A 161 -3.97 0.16 -0.05
N ALA A 162 -3.38 0.31 -1.25
CA ALA A 162 -4.10 0.30 -2.51
C ALA A 162 -4.80 -1.04 -2.76
N GLY A 163 -4.10 -2.17 -2.54
CA GLY A 163 -4.72 -3.49 -2.59
C GLY A 163 -5.93 -3.58 -1.65
N LYS A 164 -5.70 -3.37 -0.35
CA LYS A 164 -6.74 -3.51 0.69
C LYS A 164 -7.97 -2.62 0.47
N LYS A 165 -7.78 -1.40 -0.04
CA LYS A 165 -8.88 -0.46 -0.28
C LYS A 165 -9.68 -0.78 -1.54
N VAL A 166 -9.12 -1.52 -2.48
CA VAL A 166 -9.76 -1.87 -3.76
C VAL A 166 -10.50 -3.21 -3.67
N GLU A 167 -10.02 -4.17 -2.86
CA GLU A 167 -10.57 -5.54 -2.76
C GLU A 167 -12.11 -5.58 -2.69
N LYS A 168 -12.72 -4.92 -1.69
CA LYS A 168 -14.18 -4.93 -1.47
C LYS A 168 -14.95 -4.12 -2.52
N PRO A 169 -14.62 -2.83 -2.80
CA PRO A 169 -15.33 -2.05 -3.82
C PRO A 169 -15.24 -2.65 -5.22
N LEU A 170 -14.13 -3.31 -5.58
CA LEU A 170 -13.98 -3.98 -6.87
C LEU A 170 -14.96 -5.15 -7.00
N MET A 171 -15.10 -5.97 -5.96
CA MET A 171 -16.07 -7.08 -5.93
C MET A 171 -17.51 -6.57 -6.06
N GLN A 172 -17.86 -5.52 -5.32
CA GLN A 172 -19.18 -4.89 -5.42
C GLN A 172 -19.40 -4.34 -6.84
N THR A 173 -18.38 -3.70 -7.42
CA THR A 173 -18.45 -3.17 -8.78
C THR A 173 -18.72 -4.28 -9.79
N LEU A 174 -18.02 -5.42 -9.70
CA LEU A 174 -18.27 -6.57 -10.55
C LEU A 174 -19.70 -7.11 -10.36
N CYS A 175 -20.16 -7.30 -9.12
CA CYS A 175 -21.52 -7.77 -8.86
C CYS A 175 -22.58 -6.82 -9.46
N MET A 176 -22.42 -5.50 -9.28
CA MET A 176 -23.36 -4.51 -9.78
C MET A 176 -23.27 -4.30 -11.29
N LEU A 177 -22.11 -4.57 -11.91
CA LEU A 177 -21.94 -4.51 -13.35
C LEU A 177 -22.75 -5.61 -14.06
N PHE A 178 -22.83 -6.79 -13.43
CA PHE A 178 -23.61 -7.94 -13.91
C PHE A 178 -25.00 -8.06 -13.26
N ASP A 179 -25.47 -6.99 -12.62
CA ASP A 179 -26.75 -6.93 -11.89
C ASP A 179 -27.02 -8.17 -11.02
N VAL A 180 -25.99 -8.67 -10.33
CA VAL A 180 -26.11 -9.78 -9.38
C VAL A 180 -27.03 -9.36 -8.24
N PRO A 181 -28.04 -10.18 -7.85
CA PRO A 181 -28.93 -9.84 -6.75
C PRO A 181 -28.18 -9.63 -5.43
N LYS A 182 -28.64 -8.70 -4.59
CA LYS A 182 -27.95 -8.31 -3.35
C LYS A 182 -27.87 -9.44 -2.33
N GLU A 183 -28.81 -10.37 -2.37
CA GLU A 183 -28.85 -11.59 -1.58
C GLU A 183 -27.77 -12.61 -1.98
N ASN A 184 -27.19 -12.48 -3.16
CA ASN A 184 -26.16 -13.37 -3.69
C ASN A 184 -24.73 -12.89 -3.39
N TYR A 185 -24.54 -11.84 -2.60
CA TYR A 185 -23.19 -11.43 -2.17
C TYR A 185 -23.16 -10.68 -0.83
N ALA A 186 -22.03 -10.76 -0.15
CA ALA A 186 -21.82 -10.03 1.10
C ALA A 186 -20.34 -9.70 1.33
N ILE A 187 -20.08 -8.55 1.97
CA ILE A 187 -18.75 -8.20 2.48
C ILE A 187 -18.47 -8.94 3.80
N HIS A 188 -19.50 -9.08 4.63
CA HIS A 188 -19.45 -9.76 5.92
C HIS A 188 -20.69 -10.64 6.08
N LEU A 189 -20.51 -11.87 6.58
CA LEU A 189 -21.61 -12.77 6.88
C LEU A 189 -22.32 -12.34 8.17
N LYS A 190 -23.67 -12.29 8.14
CA LYS A 190 -24.48 -12.02 9.36
C LYS A 190 -24.25 -13.14 10.37
N GLY A 191 -23.73 -12.80 11.55
CA GLY A 191 -23.40 -13.74 12.63
C GLY A 191 -21.93 -13.69 13.09
N ALA A 192 -21.01 -13.22 12.24
CA ALA A 192 -19.59 -13.10 12.58
C ALA A 192 -19.27 -12.01 13.64
N LYS A 193 -20.24 -11.15 13.98
CA LYS A 193 -20.12 -10.17 15.07
C LYS A 193 -20.61 -10.68 16.43
N ALA A 194 -21.32 -11.80 16.49
CA ALA A 194 -21.93 -12.31 17.73
C ALA A 194 -21.06 -13.36 18.46
N LYS A 195 -19.89 -13.73 17.90
CA LYS A 195 -18.92 -14.65 18.48
C LYS A 195 -17.56 -14.01 18.76
N GLN A 196 -17.49 -12.68 18.84
CA GLN A 196 -16.21 -11.98 19.02
C GLN A 196 -15.70 -11.90 20.46
N GLU A 197 -16.35 -12.56 21.43
CA GLU A 197 -15.95 -12.42 22.84
C GLU A 197 -15.38 -13.67 23.53
N ASP A 198 -15.36 -14.89 22.95
CA ASP A 198 -14.88 -16.03 23.79
C ASP A 198 -14.24 -17.26 23.11
N GLU A 199 -13.86 -17.23 21.83
CA GLU A 199 -13.03 -18.32 21.27
C GLU A 199 -11.92 -17.74 20.40
N LEU A 200 -10.71 -18.31 20.52
CA LEU A 200 -9.52 -18.00 19.73
C LEU A 200 -9.82 -18.21 18.24
N ASP A 201 -10.40 -17.21 17.60
CA ASP A 201 -10.85 -17.30 16.22
C ASP A 201 -9.66 -17.06 15.28
N PHE A 202 -8.99 -18.15 14.91
CA PHE A 202 -7.95 -18.18 13.87
C PHE A 202 -8.54 -17.99 12.45
N GLU A 203 -9.73 -17.39 12.31
CA GLU A 203 -10.36 -17.14 11.03
C GLU A 203 -9.68 -15.94 10.33
N ARG A 204 -8.86 -16.27 9.33
CA ARG A 204 -8.18 -15.29 8.47
C ARG A 204 -9.20 -14.42 7.73
N GLU A 205 -8.90 -13.13 7.61
CA GLU A 205 -9.74 -12.15 6.88
C GLU A 205 -9.98 -12.59 5.43
N ILE A 206 -11.26 -12.76 5.07
CA ILE A 206 -11.75 -13.06 3.71
C ILE A 206 -12.25 -11.76 3.09
N ASP A 207 -11.86 -11.51 1.83
CA ASP A 207 -12.13 -10.24 1.17
C ASP A 207 -13.62 -10.04 0.88
N PHE A 208 -14.30 -11.09 0.40
CA PHE A 208 -15.70 -11.04 -0.05
C PHE A 208 -16.36 -12.42 -0.17
N TYR A 209 -17.69 -12.46 -0.20
CA TYR A 209 -18.48 -13.69 -0.38
C TYR A 209 -19.46 -13.56 -1.54
N LEU A 210 -19.51 -14.59 -2.39
CA LEU A 210 -20.63 -14.86 -3.28
C LEU A 210 -21.50 -15.96 -2.66
N ILE A 211 -22.81 -15.86 -2.79
CA ILE A 211 -23.77 -16.73 -2.10
C ILE A 211 -24.66 -17.39 -3.15
N SER A 212 -24.75 -18.72 -3.12
CA SER A 212 -25.70 -19.48 -3.95
C SER A 212 -26.19 -20.72 -3.23
N ASN A 213 -27.48 -21.02 -3.34
CA ASN A 213 -28.09 -22.24 -2.77
C ASN A 213 -27.76 -22.50 -1.30
N GLY A 214 -27.66 -21.44 -0.48
CA GLY A 214 -27.30 -21.53 0.94
C GLY A 214 -25.81 -21.78 1.23
N GLN A 215 -24.95 -21.77 0.21
CA GLN A 215 -23.49 -21.89 0.33
C GLN A 215 -22.80 -20.54 0.16
N ASN A 216 -21.76 -20.30 0.96
CA ASN A 216 -20.92 -19.11 0.90
C ASN A 216 -19.60 -19.43 0.19
N HIS A 217 -19.39 -18.85 -0.97
CA HIS A 217 -18.18 -18.98 -1.78
C HIS A 217 -17.22 -17.86 -1.47
N LYS A 218 -16.07 -18.20 -0.88
CA LYS A 218 -15.00 -17.25 -0.55
C LYS A 218 -14.39 -16.70 -1.83
N CYS A 219 -14.29 -15.38 -1.90
CA CYS A 219 -13.66 -14.66 -2.99
C CYS A 219 -12.39 -13.97 -2.49
N GLU A 220 -11.35 -14.03 -3.29
CA GLU A 220 -10.06 -13.43 -2.99
C GLU A 220 -9.67 -12.49 -4.13
N VAL A 221 -9.21 -11.29 -3.78
CA VAL A 221 -8.73 -10.29 -4.74
C VAL A 221 -7.25 -10.03 -4.48
N LYS A 222 -6.44 -10.04 -5.54
CA LYS A 222 -5.00 -9.71 -5.46
C LYS A 222 -4.57 -8.82 -6.61
N LEU A 223 -4.16 -7.60 -6.30
CA LEU A 223 -3.52 -6.72 -7.28
C LEU A 223 -2.02 -7.05 -7.36
N MET A 224 -1.68 -7.96 -8.25
CA MET A 224 -0.36 -8.59 -8.36
C MET A 224 0.60 -7.81 -9.27
N GLY A 225 1.89 -8.06 -9.08
CA GLY A 225 2.94 -7.65 -10.02
C GLY A 225 3.50 -8.89 -10.73
N LYS A 226 4.14 -8.70 -11.88
CA LYS A 226 4.84 -9.79 -12.58
C LYS A 226 5.86 -10.52 -11.68
N GLY A 227 6.47 -9.82 -10.73
CA GLY A 227 7.49 -10.35 -9.82
C GLY A 227 6.97 -10.98 -8.53
N ASN A 228 5.67 -11.24 -8.40
CA ASN A 228 5.10 -11.92 -7.22
C ASN A 228 3.95 -12.88 -7.63
N PRO A 229 4.19 -13.86 -8.53
CA PRO A 229 3.19 -14.83 -8.95
C PRO A 229 2.69 -15.73 -7.79
N GLU A 230 3.47 -15.87 -6.72
CA GLU A 230 3.18 -16.69 -5.54
C GLU A 230 2.01 -16.14 -4.72
N SER A 231 1.63 -14.87 -4.94
CA SER A 231 0.44 -14.29 -4.32
C SER A 231 -0.85 -15.04 -4.69
N ALA A 232 -0.86 -15.79 -5.80
CA ALA A 232 -1.97 -16.65 -6.18
C ALA A 232 -2.14 -17.87 -5.24
N ASP A 233 -1.09 -18.29 -4.52
CA ASP A 233 -1.15 -19.43 -3.58
C ASP A 233 -2.04 -19.13 -2.38
N ALA A 234 -2.37 -17.85 -2.13
CA ALA A 234 -3.35 -17.43 -1.13
C ALA A 234 -4.70 -18.14 -1.33
N VAL A 235 -5.06 -18.47 -2.57
CA VAL A 235 -6.27 -19.22 -2.91
C VAL A 235 -6.28 -20.60 -2.26
N ILE A 236 -5.15 -21.30 -2.29
CA ILE A 236 -5.00 -22.65 -1.73
C ILE A 236 -5.15 -22.60 -0.20
N ALA A 237 -4.44 -21.66 0.44
CA ALA A 237 -4.44 -21.53 1.89
C ALA A 237 -5.79 -21.05 2.46
N ARG A 238 -6.66 -20.45 1.63
CA ARG A 238 -7.96 -19.88 2.04
C ARG A 238 -9.17 -20.68 1.54
N ASP A 239 -8.95 -21.69 0.70
CA ASP A 239 -9.98 -22.45 -0.03
C ASP A 239 -10.97 -21.52 -0.78
N SER A 240 -10.43 -20.52 -1.46
CA SER A 240 -11.24 -19.56 -2.22
C SER A 240 -11.76 -20.18 -3.51
N LYS A 241 -13.06 -20.01 -3.80
CA LYS A 241 -13.69 -20.54 -5.02
C LYS A 241 -13.63 -19.55 -6.19
N VAL A 242 -13.43 -18.28 -5.89
CA VAL A 242 -13.24 -17.22 -6.89
C VAL A 242 -11.96 -16.45 -6.59
N PHE A 243 -11.15 -16.25 -7.62
CA PHE A 243 -9.92 -15.48 -7.53
C PHE A 243 -9.88 -14.38 -8.59
N ILE A 244 -9.68 -13.13 -8.17
CA ILE A 244 -9.58 -11.99 -9.07
C ILE A 244 -8.19 -11.40 -8.94
N ALA A 245 -7.53 -11.22 -10.08
CA ALA A 245 -6.24 -10.57 -10.15
C ALA A 245 -6.20 -9.55 -11.29
N ASP A 246 -5.30 -8.56 -11.17
CA ASP A 246 -4.98 -7.70 -12.31
C ASP A 246 -4.26 -8.51 -13.40
N LYS A 247 -3.27 -9.33 -13.04
CA LYS A 247 -2.54 -10.18 -13.99
C LYS A 247 -2.22 -11.56 -13.42
N LEU A 248 -2.38 -12.61 -14.23
CA LEU A 248 -2.03 -13.99 -13.92
C LEU A 248 -0.97 -14.51 -14.89
N SER A 249 -0.03 -15.31 -14.38
CA SER A 249 0.85 -16.11 -15.25
C SER A 249 0.09 -17.31 -15.83
N ASP A 250 0.60 -17.91 -16.90
CA ASP A 250 -0.02 -19.10 -17.49
C ASP A 250 0.06 -20.32 -16.55
N LEU A 251 1.11 -20.38 -15.72
CA LEU A 251 1.19 -21.36 -14.64
C LEU A 251 0.09 -21.16 -13.60
N ASN A 252 -0.17 -19.92 -13.15
CA ASN A 252 -1.27 -19.65 -12.22
C ASN A 252 -2.62 -20.07 -12.81
N LYS A 253 -2.87 -19.78 -14.08
CA LYS A 253 -4.13 -20.18 -14.75
C LYS A 253 -4.29 -21.70 -14.75
N THR A 254 -3.25 -22.42 -15.16
CA THR A 254 -3.25 -23.89 -15.19
C THR A 254 -3.47 -24.50 -13.80
N GLN A 255 -2.84 -23.94 -12.76
CA GLN A 255 -3.03 -24.36 -11.38
C GLN A 255 -4.44 -24.06 -10.85
N LEU A 256 -4.98 -22.87 -11.13
CA LEU A 256 -6.33 -22.51 -10.70
C LEU A 256 -7.38 -23.37 -11.42
N ASP A 257 -7.17 -23.69 -12.70
CA ASP A 257 -8.02 -24.61 -13.46
C ASP A 257 -7.98 -26.03 -12.86
N SER A 258 -6.80 -26.55 -12.48
CA SER A 258 -6.69 -27.89 -11.87
C SER A 258 -7.32 -27.95 -10.47
N LEU A 259 -7.30 -26.84 -9.74
CA LEU A 259 -7.97 -26.66 -8.45
C LEU A 259 -9.48 -26.34 -8.59
N LYS A 260 -9.99 -26.20 -9.82
CA LYS A 260 -11.38 -25.81 -10.12
C LYS A 260 -11.78 -24.47 -9.48
N VAL A 261 -10.84 -23.53 -9.42
CA VAL A 261 -11.07 -22.16 -8.93
C VAL A 261 -11.45 -21.27 -10.09
N ASN A 262 -12.55 -20.51 -9.93
CA ASN A 262 -12.98 -19.55 -10.93
C ASN A 262 -12.07 -18.31 -10.88
N TRP A 263 -11.15 -18.20 -11.83
CA TRP A 263 -10.22 -17.09 -11.89
C TRP A 263 -10.64 -16.01 -12.90
N ILE A 264 -10.33 -14.74 -12.59
CA ILE A 264 -10.59 -13.57 -13.43
C ILE A 264 -9.30 -12.75 -13.52
N GLU A 265 -8.79 -12.57 -14.74
CA GLU A 265 -7.66 -11.68 -15.03
C GLU A 265 -8.18 -10.36 -15.61
N LEU A 266 -8.18 -9.30 -14.82
CA LEU A 266 -8.77 -8.02 -15.21
C LEU A 266 -7.95 -7.28 -16.27
N ARG A 267 -6.61 -7.30 -16.22
CA ARG A 267 -5.71 -6.66 -17.19
C ARG A 267 -5.56 -7.50 -18.46
N SER A 268 -6.70 -7.73 -19.10
CA SER A 268 -6.87 -8.35 -20.41
C SER A 268 -8.05 -7.68 -21.11
N GLU A 269 -8.09 -7.78 -22.45
CA GLU A 269 -9.22 -7.25 -23.22
C GLU A 269 -10.53 -7.89 -22.75
N ASN A 270 -11.49 -7.06 -22.32
CA ASN A 270 -12.75 -7.50 -21.73
C ASN A 270 -12.59 -8.49 -20.55
N GLY A 271 -11.47 -8.41 -19.80
CA GLY A 271 -11.14 -9.37 -18.74
C GLY A 271 -12.23 -9.52 -17.67
N TYR A 272 -12.94 -8.43 -17.35
CA TYR A 272 -14.06 -8.43 -16.41
C TYR A 272 -15.21 -9.37 -16.83
N GLN A 273 -15.41 -9.61 -18.14
CA GLN A 273 -16.46 -10.52 -18.65
C GLN A 273 -16.23 -11.97 -18.23
N ARG A 274 -15.00 -12.34 -17.85
CA ARG A 274 -14.74 -13.67 -17.29
C ARG A 274 -15.48 -13.89 -15.97
N PHE A 275 -15.89 -12.84 -15.27
CA PHE A 275 -16.71 -12.95 -14.07
C PHE A 275 -18.07 -13.63 -14.35
N GLU A 276 -18.63 -13.49 -15.56
CA GLU A 276 -19.84 -14.22 -15.97
C GLU A 276 -19.66 -15.74 -15.83
N LYS A 277 -18.49 -16.26 -16.20
CA LYS A 277 -18.18 -17.70 -16.11
C LYS A 277 -18.16 -18.17 -14.65
N ALA A 278 -17.67 -17.33 -13.74
CA ALA A 278 -17.68 -17.62 -12.31
C ALA A 278 -19.12 -17.68 -11.77
N LEU A 279 -19.95 -16.68 -12.12
CA LEU A 279 -21.36 -16.65 -11.72
C LEU A 279 -22.13 -17.86 -12.26
N GLN A 280 -21.92 -18.20 -13.54
CA GLN A 280 -22.51 -19.38 -14.18
C GLN A 280 -22.07 -20.67 -13.49
N SER A 281 -20.77 -20.84 -13.21
CA SER A 281 -20.24 -22.02 -12.52
C SER A 281 -20.80 -22.18 -11.11
N LEU A 282 -21.14 -21.08 -10.43
CA LEU A 282 -21.68 -21.08 -9.06
C LEU A 282 -23.21 -21.13 -9.03
N GLY A 283 -23.88 -21.09 -10.18
CA GLY A 283 -25.35 -21.07 -10.27
C GLY A 283 -25.96 -19.78 -9.74
N ILE A 284 -25.26 -18.65 -9.87
CA ILE A 284 -25.75 -17.33 -9.43
C ILE A 284 -26.45 -16.64 -10.60
N SER A 285 -27.61 -16.03 -10.34
CA SER A 285 -28.33 -15.24 -11.36
C SER A 285 -27.61 -13.93 -11.65
N TYR A 286 -27.54 -13.55 -12.93
CA TYR A 286 -26.88 -12.33 -13.40
C TYR A 286 -27.44 -11.90 -14.75
N ASN A 287 -27.24 -10.62 -15.09
CA ASN A 287 -27.48 -10.08 -16.42
C ASN A 287 -26.15 -9.80 -17.10
N LYS A 288 -26.03 -10.20 -18.37
CA LYS A 288 -24.86 -9.86 -19.17
C LYS A 288 -24.83 -8.35 -19.43
N PHE A 289 -23.70 -7.73 -19.16
CA PHE A 289 -23.48 -6.31 -19.46
C PHE A 289 -23.18 -6.09 -20.94
N SER A 290 -23.84 -5.12 -21.56
CA SER A 290 -23.66 -4.75 -22.97
C SER A 290 -23.66 -3.24 -23.23
N GLY A 291 -23.49 -2.42 -22.19
CA GLY A 291 -23.60 -0.96 -22.26
C GLY A 291 -22.27 -0.21 -22.28
N ASP A 292 -22.37 1.11 -22.11
CA ASP A 292 -21.23 2.00 -21.90
C ASP A 292 -20.65 1.79 -20.48
N ILE A 293 -19.40 1.34 -20.43
CA ILE A 293 -18.72 1.01 -19.17
C ILE A 293 -18.50 2.25 -18.29
N ASP A 294 -18.26 3.42 -18.88
CA ASP A 294 -17.99 4.65 -18.15
C ASP A 294 -19.23 5.18 -17.45
N ASN A 295 -20.37 5.18 -18.15
CA ASN A 295 -21.65 5.56 -17.57
C ASN A 295 -22.05 4.60 -16.44
N LYS A 296 -21.97 3.28 -16.68
CA LYS A 296 -22.32 2.28 -15.66
C LYS A 296 -21.41 2.35 -14.43
N LEU A 297 -20.10 2.57 -14.61
CA LEU A 297 -19.17 2.75 -13.49
C LEU A 297 -19.49 4.01 -12.67
N THR A 298 -19.91 5.10 -13.32
CA THR A 298 -20.31 6.33 -12.63
C THR A 298 -21.52 6.09 -11.71
N GLU A 299 -22.54 5.39 -12.22
CA GLU A 299 -23.72 5.00 -11.42
C GLU A 299 -23.36 4.09 -10.25
N ILE A 300 -22.53 3.07 -10.51
CA ILE A 300 -22.08 2.12 -9.49
C ILE A 300 -21.28 2.84 -8.39
N PHE A 301 -20.36 3.72 -8.76
CA PHE A 301 -19.51 4.41 -7.79
C PHE A 301 -20.29 5.36 -6.89
N ALA A 302 -21.40 5.94 -7.36
CA ALA A 302 -22.29 6.75 -6.53
C ALA A 302 -23.03 5.93 -5.45
N LEU A 303 -23.08 4.60 -5.60
CA LEU A 303 -23.72 3.69 -4.63
C LEU A 303 -22.71 3.06 -3.66
N ILE A 304 -21.43 2.99 -4.03
CA ILE A 304 -20.36 2.35 -3.23
C ILE A 304 -19.60 3.34 -2.35
N PHE A 305 -19.35 4.55 -2.85
CA PHE A 305 -18.53 5.58 -2.21
C PHE A 305 -19.37 6.82 -1.93
#